data_AF-A0A9X8MQX4-F1
#
_entry.id   AF-A0A9X8MQX4-F1
#
_cell.length_a   1.000
_cell.length_b   1.000
_cell.length_c   1.000
_cell.angle_alpha   90.00
_cell.angle_beta   90.00
_cell.angle_gamma   90.00
#
_symmetry.space_group_name_H-M   'P 1'
#
loop_
_entity.id
_entity.type
_entity.pdbx_description
1 polymer ?
#
loop_
_entity_poly.entity_id
_entity_poly.type
_entity_poly.pdbx_seq_one_letter_code
_entity_poly.pdbx_strand_id
1 'polypeptide(L)'
;MLSEQSAPVVKATLPAVGAAIEEITTLFYRKLFDAHPELLRDLFNRGNQANGEQRQALAGSIVAFARMLLEHPDTRPDTMLARIAHKHASLGVTSDQYKVVHRHLFAAIADVLGAAVTPQVADAWDEVYWLMANALIAVEARLYEQHGTPEGGTWQRMTVVARHEETPDTLALVLRPADGTPARPFRPGQYVSVQVELPDGARQIRQYSLSGAPGRPEWRITVKRVRAGAGPAGEVSSWLHDRARVGEVFPVSAPFGDLTLPDGDAPLLLASAGIGGTPMLAMLHHLAAMGSPRPVTVVHADRSPADHAHRDELRQLVSALPHASLHLWYEDPGRQASATASASAPVTVSSGRADISGLPLPEDVTAYLCGPLAFMRTLRGDLLRHGVPPRAVHYEVFGPDLWLAQQ
;
A
#
# COMPACT_ATOMS: atom_id res chain seq x y z
N MET A 1 -2.12 20.38 17.17
CA MET A 1 -3.52 20.58 17.60
C MET A 1 -4.06 21.77 16.86
N LEU A 2 -5.38 21.85 16.68
CA LEU A 2 -6.01 23.09 16.19
C LEU A 2 -6.00 24.14 17.28
N SER A 3 -5.87 25.40 16.89
CA SER A 3 -6.03 26.55 17.77
C SER A 3 -7.46 26.63 18.32
N GLU A 4 -7.60 27.27 19.49
CA GLU A 4 -8.92 27.54 20.09
C GLU A 4 -9.82 28.38 19.16
N GLN A 5 -9.22 29.15 18.24
CA GLN A 5 -9.93 29.95 17.25
C GLN A 5 -10.42 29.10 16.07
N SER A 6 -9.60 28.18 15.57
CA SER A 6 -9.93 27.38 14.37
C SER A 6 -10.82 26.18 14.67
N ALA A 7 -10.66 25.53 15.83
CA ALA A 7 -11.44 24.35 16.20
C ALA A 7 -12.97 24.51 16.06
N PRO A 8 -13.63 25.56 16.60
CA PRO A 8 -15.08 25.73 16.43
C PRO A 8 -15.49 26.00 14.98
N VAL A 9 -14.64 26.67 14.20
CA VAL A 9 -14.89 27.00 12.79
C VAL A 9 -14.82 25.75 11.92
N VAL A 10 -13.78 24.94 12.08
CA VAL A 10 -13.63 23.65 11.38
C VAL A 10 -14.80 22.74 11.74
N LYS A 11 -15.17 22.65 13.03
CA LYS A 11 -16.32 21.84 13.47
C LYS A 11 -17.63 22.26 12.79
N ALA A 12 -17.89 23.56 12.68
CA ALA A 12 -19.11 24.08 12.06
C ALA A 12 -19.15 23.89 10.54
N THR A 13 -17.99 23.91 9.88
CA THR A 13 -17.89 23.89 8.40
C THR A 13 -17.55 22.53 7.81
N LEU A 14 -17.05 21.58 8.61
CA LEU A 14 -16.71 20.22 8.21
C LEU A 14 -17.85 19.50 7.45
N PRO A 15 -19.14 19.60 7.85
CA PRO A 15 -20.22 18.99 7.08
C PRO A 15 -20.38 19.58 5.68
N ALA A 16 -20.26 20.90 5.52
CA ALA A 16 -20.39 21.57 4.23
C ALA A 16 -19.20 21.25 3.31
N VAL A 17 -17.98 21.28 3.85
CA VAL A 17 -16.77 20.88 3.11
C VAL A 17 -16.84 19.41 2.70
N GLY A 18 -17.27 18.54 3.61
CA GLY A 18 -17.47 17.12 3.34
C GLY A 18 -18.51 16.85 2.25
N ALA A 19 -19.62 17.60 2.25
CA ALA A 19 -20.66 17.48 1.23
C ALA A 19 -20.20 17.95 -0.17
N ALA A 20 -19.31 18.95 -0.23
CA ALA A 20 -18.78 19.50 -1.47
C ALA A 20 -17.46 18.85 -1.95
N ILE A 21 -16.94 17.85 -1.23
CA ILE A 21 -15.56 17.40 -1.41
C ILE A 21 -15.27 16.80 -2.79
N GLU A 22 -16.26 16.14 -3.41
CA GLU A 22 -16.14 15.57 -4.75
C GLU A 22 -16.01 16.67 -5.81
N GLU A 23 -16.80 17.73 -5.69
CA GLU A 23 -16.75 18.89 -6.57
C GLU A 23 -15.42 19.65 -6.39
N ILE A 24 -15.02 19.90 -5.14
CA ILE A 24 -13.75 20.55 -4.79
C ILE A 24 -12.58 19.77 -5.38
N THR A 25 -12.50 18.46 -5.17
CA THR A 25 -11.37 17.67 -5.68
C THR A 25 -11.35 17.57 -7.20
N THR A 26 -12.51 17.50 -7.85
CA THR A 26 -12.61 17.55 -9.31
C THR A 26 -12.06 18.88 -9.86
N LEU A 27 -12.45 20.01 -9.26
CA LEU A 27 -11.95 21.32 -9.65
C LEU A 27 -10.45 21.48 -9.35
N PHE A 28 -10.00 21.00 -8.19
CA PHE A 28 -8.60 21.02 -7.77
C PHE A 28 -7.70 20.32 -8.80
N TYR A 29 -8.00 19.09 -9.18
CA TYR A 29 -7.15 18.36 -10.12
C TYR A 29 -7.14 18.99 -11.51
N ARG A 30 -8.27 19.56 -11.96
CA ARG A 30 -8.30 20.32 -13.20
C ARG A 30 -7.34 21.52 -13.13
N LYS A 31 -7.49 22.38 -12.12
CA LYS A 31 -6.60 23.55 -11.92
C LYS A 31 -5.12 23.13 -11.80
N LEU A 32 -4.85 22.08 -11.03
CA LEU A 32 -3.50 21.58 -10.82
C LEU A 32 -2.86 21.14 -12.14
N PHE A 33 -3.54 20.32 -12.94
CA PHE A 33 -2.97 19.78 -14.17
C PHE A 33 -2.98 20.77 -15.34
N ASP A 34 -3.87 21.76 -15.34
CA ASP A 34 -3.81 22.87 -16.29
C ASP A 34 -2.56 23.73 -16.04
N ALA A 35 -2.21 23.97 -14.77
CA ALA A 35 -1.03 24.74 -14.39
C ALA A 35 0.28 23.92 -14.40
N HIS A 36 0.19 22.63 -14.10
CA HIS A 36 1.31 21.71 -13.94
C HIS A 36 1.07 20.38 -14.68
N PRO A 37 1.00 20.39 -16.03
CA PRO A 37 0.72 19.20 -16.82
C PRO A 37 1.77 18.10 -16.65
N GLU A 38 3.00 18.45 -16.27
CA GLU A 38 4.07 17.51 -15.93
C GLU A 38 3.69 16.58 -14.77
N LEU A 39 2.88 17.04 -13.80
CA LEU A 39 2.48 16.23 -12.66
C LEU A 39 1.61 15.06 -13.11
N LEU A 40 0.66 15.27 -14.02
CA LEU A 40 -0.16 14.18 -14.58
C LEU A 40 0.65 13.23 -15.47
N ARG A 41 1.65 13.78 -16.18
CA ARG A 41 2.50 12.97 -17.05
C ARG A 41 3.44 12.06 -16.26
N ASP A 42 4.08 12.59 -15.22
CA ASP A 42 5.29 12.01 -14.66
C ASP A 42 5.22 11.59 -13.18
N LEU A 43 4.19 12.00 -12.44
CA LEU A 43 4.07 11.73 -11.00
C LEU A 43 2.75 11.06 -10.62
N PHE A 44 1.62 11.64 -11.04
CA PHE A 44 0.30 11.10 -10.75
C PHE A 44 -0.02 9.89 -11.64
N ASN A 45 -0.75 8.95 -11.05
CA ASN A 45 -1.23 7.76 -11.73
C ASN A 45 -2.42 8.12 -12.64
N ARG A 46 -2.22 8.05 -13.96
CA ARG A 46 -3.26 8.33 -14.97
C ARG A 46 -4.47 7.40 -14.87
N GLY A 47 -4.24 6.11 -14.60
CA GLY A 47 -5.30 5.12 -14.43
C GLY A 47 -6.22 5.45 -13.24
N ASN A 48 -5.64 5.81 -12.09
CA ASN A 48 -6.39 6.19 -10.89
C ASN A 48 -7.10 7.55 -11.05
N GLN A 49 -6.59 8.42 -11.92
CA GLN A 49 -7.27 9.68 -12.27
C GLN A 49 -8.47 9.42 -13.18
N ALA A 50 -8.32 8.54 -14.17
CA ALA A 50 -9.38 8.16 -15.09
C ALA A 50 -10.55 7.45 -14.38
N ASN A 51 -10.27 6.59 -13.39
CA ASN A 51 -11.30 5.86 -12.64
C ASN A 51 -11.86 6.63 -11.42
N GLY A 52 -11.30 7.79 -11.07
CA GLY A 52 -11.76 8.66 -9.99
C GLY A 52 -11.31 8.28 -8.56
N GLU A 53 -10.66 7.14 -8.37
CA GLU A 53 -10.23 6.67 -7.03
C GLU A 53 -9.22 7.61 -6.38
N GLN A 54 -8.35 8.25 -7.19
CA GLN A 54 -7.37 9.21 -6.69
C GLN A 54 -8.02 10.48 -6.12
N ARG A 55 -9.15 10.91 -6.70
CA ARG A 55 -9.92 12.08 -6.22
C ARG A 55 -10.52 11.80 -4.85
N GLN A 56 -11.10 10.61 -4.68
CA GLN A 56 -11.71 10.17 -3.44
C GLN A 56 -10.69 10.03 -2.29
N ALA A 57 -9.48 9.52 -2.58
CA ALA A 57 -8.48 9.31 -1.53
C ALA A 57 -7.93 10.63 -0.93
N LEU A 58 -7.61 11.62 -1.77
CA LEU A 58 -7.14 12.93 -1.28
C LEU A 58 -8.24 13.64 -0.47
N ALA A 59 -9.45 13.70 -1.05
CA ALA A 59 -10.67 14.21 -0.40
C ALA A 59 -10.86 13.61 0.99
N GLY A 60 -10.89 12.28 1.06
CA GLY A 60 -11.11 11.53 2.29
C GLY A 60 -10.03 11.81 3.34
N SER A 61 -8.77 11.93 2.93
CA SER A 61 -7.66 12.11 3.87
C SER A 61 -7.69 13.44 4.64
N ILE A 62 -8.02 14.56 3.97
CA ILE A 62 -8.07 15.88 4.62
C ILE A 62 -9.27 15.97 5.56
N VAL A 63 -10.44 15.47 5.12
CA VAL A 63 -11.66 15.44 5.94
C VAL A 63 -11.48 14.51 7.15
N ALA A 64 -10.89 13.33 6.96
CA ALA A 64 -10.60 12.40 8.04
C ALA A 64 -9.60 13.00 9.04
N PHE A 65 -8.55 13.67 8.55
CA PHE A 65 -7.59 14.37 9.40
C PHE A 65 -8.25 15.47 10.22
N ALA A 66 -9.09 16.30 9.58
CA ALA A 66 -9.85 17.36 10.27
C ALA A 66 -10.78 16.78 11.35
N ARG A 67 -11.48 15.68 11.05
CA ARG A 67 -12.33 14.98 12.03
C ARG A 67 -11.52 14.47 13.22
N MET A 68 -10.38 13.81 12.98
CA MET A 68 -9.51 13.31 14.05
C MET A 68 -8.97 14.42 14.95
N LEU A 69 -8.59 15.57 14.38
CA LEU A 69 -8.16 16.73 15.17
C LEU A 69 -9.26 17.27 16.11
N LEU A 70 -10.54 17.09 15.75
CA LEU A 70 -11.68 17.52 16.56
C LEU A 70 -12.09 16.47 17.61
N GLU A 71 -12.10 15.19 17.25
CA GLU A 71 -12.55 14.09 18.12
C GLU A 71 -11.47 13.67 19.13
N HIS A 72 -10.20 13.77 18.74
CA HIS A 72 -9.07 13.34 19.53
C HIS A 72 -7.93 14.37 19.51
N PRO A 73 -8.15 15.58 20.07
CA PRO A 73 -7.22 16.70 19.96
C PRO A 73 -5.82 16.39 20.49
N ASP A 74 -5.71 15.51 21.48
CA ASP A 74 -4.45 15.10 22.10
C ASP A 74 -3.73 13.95 21.40
N THR A 75 -4.31 13.38 20.34
CA THR A 75 -3.70 12.26 19.61
C THR A 75 -3.39 12.64 18.17
N ARG A 76 -2.19 12.26 17.72
CA ARG A 76 -1.78 12.45 16.34
C ARG A 76 -2.13 11.19 15.53
N PRO A 77 -2.65 11.32 14.31
CA PRO A 77 -2.99 10.18 13.45
C PRO A 77 -1.75 9.53 12.83
N ASP A 78 -0.81 9.06 13.67
CA ASP A 78 0.52 8.65 13.25
C ASP A 78 0.50 7.49 12.25
N THR A 79 -0.43 6.53 12.39
CA THR A 79 -0.57 5.44 11.42
C THR A 79 -0.99 5.94 10.04
N MET A 80 -1.95 6.86 9.97
CA MET A 80 -2.38 7.44 8.69
C MET A 80 -1.26 8.28 8.06
N LEU A 81 -0.60 9.12 8.87
CA LEU A 81 0.49 9.98 8.42
C LEU A 81 1.70 9.15 7.95
N ALA A 82 2.07 8.10 8.68
CA ALA A 82 3.17 7.21 8.30
C ALA A 82 2.91 6.55 6.94
N ARG A 83 1.70 6.02 6.73
CA ARG A 83 1.31 5.41 5.45
C ARG A 83 1.42 6.37 4.27
N ILE A 84 0.89 7.59 4.43
CA ILE A 84 0.95 8.64 3.41
C ILE A 84 2.41 9.04 3.15
N ALA A 85 3.18 9.31 4.21
CA ALA A 85 4.58 9.73 4.12
C ALA A 85 5.47 8.68 3.44
N HIS A 86 5.28 7.40 3.75
CA HIS A 86 6.01 6.32 3.06
C HIS A 86 5.69 6.27 1.56
N LYS A 87 4.42 6.49 1.19
CA LYS A 87 4.02 6.56 -0.22
C LYS A 87 4.65 7.78 -0.91
N HIS A 88 4.59 8.95 -0.29
CA HIS A 88 5.21 10.18 -0.79
C HIS A 88 6.72 10.05 -0.96
N ALA A 89 7.40 9.49 0.04
CA ALA A 89 8.84 9.24 0.00
C ALA A 89 9.23 8.30 -1.16
N SER A 90 8.42 7.26 -1.39
CA SER A 90 8.61 6.33 -2.53
C SER A 90 8.39 6.98 -3.90
N LEU A 91 7.63 8.08 -3.97
CA LEU A 91 7.36 8.85 -5.18
C LEU A 91 8.34 10.00 -5.38
N GLY A 92 9.18 10.31 -4.39
CA GLY A 92 10.08 11.46 -4.44
C GLY A 92 9.38 12.80 -4.24
N VAL A 93 8.28 12.83 -3.47
CA VAL A 93 7.56 14.09 -3.16
C VAL A 93 8.45 15.03 -2.35
N THR A 94 8.39 16.32 -2.67
CA THR A 94 9.18 17.36 -1.99
C THR A 94 8.29 18.32 -1.20
N SER A 95 8.86 18.96 -0.17
CA SER A 95 8.19 19.98 0.64
C SER A 95 7.63 21.14 -0.19
N ASP A 96 8.31 21.55 -1.26
CA ASP A 96 7.82 22.62 -2.15
C ASP A 96 6.54 22.23 -2.91
N GLN A 97 6.32 20.94 -3.18
CA GLN A 97 5.09 20.49 -3.84
C GLN A 97 3.85 20.67 -2.96
N TYR A 98 3.98 20.72 -1.63
CA TYR A 98 2.87 21.06 -0.74
C TYR A 98 2.36 22.48 -1.01
N LYS A 99 3.25 23.45 -1.29
CA LYS A 99 2.82 24.82 -1.64
C LYS A 99 2.01 24.85 -2.94
N VAL A 100 2.37 23.99 -3.89
CA VAL A 100 1.64 23.84 -5.16
C VAL A 100 0.25 23.24 -4.92
N VAL A 101 0.19 22.14 -4.16
CA VAL A 101 -1.08 21.50 -3.80
C VAL A 101 -1.99 22.46 -3.04
N HIS A 102 -1.44 23.14 -2.03
CA HIS A 102 -2.14 24.16 -1.23
C HIS A 102 -2.80 25.21 -2.13
N ARG A 103 -2.01 25.87 -2.99
CA ARG A 103 -2.49 26.93 -3.88
C ARG A 103 -3.71 26.50 -4.70
N HIS A 104 -3.61 25.34 -5.35
CA HIS A 104 -4.67 24.87 -6.25
C HIS A 104 -5.87 24.31 -5.49
N LEU A 105 -5.65 23.69 -4.32
CA LEU A 105 -6.72 23.16 -3.48
C LEU A 105 -7.56 24.29 -2.87
N PHE A 106 -6.92 25.30 -2.31
CA PHE A 106 -7.63 26.44 -1.71
C PHE A 106 -8.33 27.31 -2.75
N ALA A 107 -7.74 27.46 -3.94
CA ALA A 107 -8.43 28.09 -5.07
C ALA A 107 -9.70 27.30 -5.47
N ALA A 108 -9.65 25.96 -5.45
CA ALA A 108 -10.82 25.14 -5.73
C ALA A 108 -11.89 25.22 -4.62
N ILE A 109 -11.49 25.24 -3.35
CA ILE A 109 -12.40 25.42 -2.21
C ILE A 109 -13.13 26.77 -2.31
N ALA A 110 -12.40 27.85 -2.58
CA ALA A 110 -12.96 29.19 -2.73
C ALA A 110 -13.97 29.28 -3.89
N ASP A 111 -13.66 28.68 -5.03
CA ASP A 111 -14.55 28.68 -6.20
C ASP A 111 -15.84 27.88 -5.97
N VAL A 112 -15.75 26.72 -5.28
CA VAL A 112 -16.92 25.84 -5.05
C VAL A 112 -17.82 26.36 -3.94
N LEU A 113 -17.24 26.74 -2.80
CA LEU A 113 -18.02 27.19 -1.63
C LEU A 113 -18.36 28.68 -1.68
N GLY A 114 -17.71 29.46 -2.56
CA GLY A 114 -18.01 30.85 -2.82
C GLY A 114 -18.05 31.70 -1.54
N ALA A 115 -19.14 32.45 -1.35
CA ALA A 115 -19.31 33.35 -0.21
C ALA A 115 -19.33 32.64 1.17
N ALA A 116 -19.45 31.31 1.21
CA ALA A 116 -19.33 30.55 2.46
C ALA A 116 -17.89 30.50 2.99
N VAL A 117 -16.88 30.77 2.15
CA VAL A 117 -15.48 30.86 2.55
C VAL A 117 -15.19 32.28 3.04
N THR A 118 -15.60 32.58 4.27
CA THR A 118 -15.20 33.81 4.95
C THR A 118 -13.70 33.77 5.28
N PRO A 119 -13.04 34.92 5.55
CA PRO A 119 -11.63 34.93 5.95
C PRO A 119 -11.33 33.99 7.13
N GLN A 120 -12.23 33.97 8.13
CA GLN A 120 -12.11 33.08 9.28
C GLN A 120 -12.20 31.59 8.90
N VAL A 121 -13.05 31.23 7.92
CA VAL A 121 -13.13 29.86 7.40
C VAL A 121 -11.87 29.50 6.63
N ALA A 122 -11.39 30.41 5.78
CA ALA A 122 -10.15 30.21 5.03
C ALA A 122 -8.96 29.96 5.98
N ASP A 123 -8.77 30.82 6.98
CA ASP A 123 -7.67 30.72 7.95
C ASP A 123 -7.74 29.41 8.77
N ALA A 124 -8.95 29.00 9.18
CA ALA A 124 -9.14 27.79 9.97
C ALA A 124 -8.81 26.51 9.17
N TRP A 125 -9.18 26.47 7.89
CA TRP A 125 -8.83 25.34 7.01
C TRP A 125 -7.38 25.40 6.53
N ASP A 126 -6.80 26.59 6.41
CA ASP A 126 -5.36 26.78 6.16
C ASP A 126 -4.53 26.14 7.29
N GLU A 127 -4.96 26.35 8.54
CA GLU A 127 -4.35 25.71 9.70
C GLU A 127 -4.44 24.18 9.63
N VAL A 128 -5.61 23.61 9.28
CA VAL A 128 -5.77 22.15 9.10
C VAL A 128 -4.79 21.62 8.05
N TYR A 129 -4.68 22.30 6.90
CA TYR A 129 -3.79 21.90 5.82
C TYR A 129 -2.33 21.91 6.28
N TRP A 130 -1.86 23.01 6.88
CA TRP A 130 -0.46 23.12 7.29
C TRP A 130 -0.10 22.24 8.47
N LEU A 131 -1.04 21.94 9.37
CA LEU A 131 -0.84 20.92 10.40
C LEU A 131 -0.56 19.55 9.79
N MET A 132 -1.33 19.15 8.77
CA MET A 132 -1.10 17.88 8.06
C MET A 132 0.18 17.91 7.22
N ALA A 133 0.39 18.99 6.46
CA ALA A 133 1.53 19.14 5.56
C ALA A 133 2.86 19.12 6.33
N ASN A 134 3.00 19.93 7.38
CA ASN A 134 4.21 19.96 8.20
C ASN A 134 4.45 18.62 8.92
N ALA A 135 3.37 17.97 9.34
CA ALA A 135 3.44 16.64 9.92
C ALA A 135 4.00 15.60 8.94
N LEU A 136 3.56 15.62 7.68
CA LEU A 136 4.05 14.73 6.63
C LEU A 136 5.47 15.05 6.21
N ILE A 137 5.78 16.33 5.95
CA ILE A 137 7.12 16.81 5.58
C ILE A 137 8.17 16.35 6.60
N ALA A 138 7.86 16.46 7.91
CA ALA A 138 8.78 16.01 8.95
C ALA A 138 9.05 14.49 8.92
N VAL A 139 8.01 13.68 8.63
CA VAL A 139 8.17 12.23 8.51
C VAL A 139 8.93 11.87 7.23
N GLU A 140 8.60 12.50 6.11
CA GLU A 140 9.25 12.31 4.81
C GLU A 140 10.74 12.67 4.86
N ALA A 141 11.08 13.80 5.47
CA ALA A 141 12.48 14.20 5.68
C ALA A 141 13.27 13.12 6.45
N ARG A 142 12.68 12.57 7.53
CA ARG A 142 13.29 11.47 8.29
C ARG A 142 13.42 10.20 7.42
N LEU A 143 12.44 9.90 6.58
CA LEU A 143 12.47 8.74 5.69
C LEU A 143 13.57 8.87 4.63
N TYR A 144 13.80 10.06 4.08
CA TYR A 144 14.91 10.33 3.16
C TYR A 144 16.26 10.22 3.87
N GLU A 145 16.39 10.80 5.06
CA GLU A 145 17.60 10.71 5.88
C GLU A 145 17.97 9.25 6.22
N GLN A 146 16.99 8.42 6.59
CA GLN A 146 17.20 6.99 6.86
C GLN A 146 17.77 6.22 5.66
N HIS A 147 17.50 6.69 4.44
CA HIS A 147 18.05 6.12 3.21
C HIS A 147 19.35 6.79 2.76
N GLY A 148 19.80 7.83 3.47
CA GLY A 148 20.98 8.61 3.14
C GLY A 148 20.82 9.40 1.85
N THR A 149 19.60 9.84 1.54
CA THR A 149 19.30 10.59 0.31
C THR A 149 18.75 11.98 0.64
N PRO A 150 18.99 12.98 -0.23
CA PRO A 150 18.34 14.28 -0.10
C PRO A 150 16.84 14.14 -0.37
N GLU A 151 16.07 15.18 -0.02
CA GLU A 151 14.65 15.27 -0.35
C GLU A 151 14.39 14.99 -1.84
N GLY A 152 13.42 14.13 -2.14
CA GLY A 152 13.11 13.68 -3.49
C GLY A 152 14.11 12.69 -4.12
N GLY A 153 15.28 12.47 -3.51
CA GLY A 153 16.38 11.66 -4.01
C GLY A 153 16.22 10.14 -3.86
N THR A 154 15.03 9.61 -4.14
CA THR A 154 14.71 8.20 -3.85
C THR A 154 15.16 7.20 -4.93
N TRP A 155 15.44 7.68 -6.14
CA TRP A 155 15.57 6.84 -7.33
C TRP A 155 16.99 6.29 -7.53
N GLN A 156 17.09 4.98 -7.72
CA GLN A 156 18.30 4.27 -8.16
C GLN A 156 18.02 3.50 -9.45
N ARG A 157 18.98 3.45 -10.38
CA ARG A 157 18.84 2.63 -11.58
C ARG A 157 19.07 1.15 -11.24
N MET A 158 18.10 0.31 -11.57
CA MET A 158 18.16 -1.13 -11.34
C MET A 158 18.10 -1.87 -12.66
N THR A 159 18.94 -2.90 -12.81
CA THR A 159 18.98 -3.80 -13.95
C THR A 159 18.20 -5.07 -13.63
N VAL A 160 17.36 -5.53 -14.57
CA VAL A 160 16.73 -6.85 -14.51
C VAL A 160 17.79 -7.92 -14.77
N VAL A 161 18.08 -8.74 -13.77
CA VAL A 161 19.08 -9.83 -13.87
C VAL A 161 18.43 -11.19 -14.07
N ALA A 162 17.17 -11.36 -13.68
CA ALA A 162 16.39 -12.55 -14.00
C ALA A 162 14.90 -12.22 -14.13
N ARG A 163 14.19 -13.06 -14.90
CA ARG A 163 12.75 -12.99 -15.11
C ARG A 163 12.17 -14.41 -15.03
N HIS A 164 11.12 -14.59 -14.23
CA HIS A 164 10.44 -15.86 -14.08
C HIS A 164 8.93 -15.64 -14.29
N GLU A 165 8.32 -16.45 -15.14
CA GLU A 165 6.86 -16.47 -15.29
C GLU A 165 6.30 -17.36 -14.17
N GLU A 166 5.49 -16.79 -13.28
CA GLU A 166 4.96 -17.49 -12.10
C GLU A 166 3.61 -18.13 -12.41
N THR A 167 2.77 -17.40 -13.14
CA THR A 167 1.43 -17.82 -13.58
C THR A 167 1.13 -17.18 -14.95
N PRO A 168 0.04 -17.54 -15.63
CA PRO A 168 -0.31 -16.92 -16.93
C PRO A 168 -0.51 -15.40 -16.90
N ASP A 169 -0.66 -14.79 -15.72
CA ASP A 169 -0.81 -13.33 -15.58
C ASP A 169 0.18 -12.70 -14.59
N THR A 170 1.17 -13.43 -14.08
CA THR A 170 2.10 -12.95 -13.06
C THR A 170 3.53 -13.37 -13.38
N LEU A 171 4.46 -12.42 -13.23
CA LEU A 171 5.90 -12.66 -13.38
C LEU A 171 6.68 -12.14 -12.17
N ALA A 172 7.86 -12.68 -11.92
CA ALA A 172 8.83 -12.15 -10.98
C ALA A 172 10.04 -11.58 -11.72
N LEU A 173 10.49 -10.39 -11.31
CA LEU A 173 11.72 -9.76 -11.77
C LEU A 173 12.72 -9.72 -10.63
N VAL A 174 13.93 -10.21 -10.88
CA VAL A 174 15.08 -10.06 -9.98
C VAL A 174 15.89 -8.86 -10.45
N LEU A 175 16.16 -7.94 -9.53
CA LEU A 175 16.72 -6.62 -9.79
C LEU A 175 18.01 -6.43 -9.02
N ARG A 176 19.00 -5.81 -9.65
CA ARG A 176 20.27 -5.44 -9.02
C ARG A 176 20.65 -3.99 -9.37
N PRO A 177 21.31 -3.25 -8.48
CA PRO A 177 21.83 -1.92 -8.82
C PRO A 177 22.66 -1.94 -10.10
N ALA A 178 22.38 -1.00 -11.01
CA ALA A 178 23.08 -0.92 -12.30
C ALA A 178 24.55 -0.48 -12.15
N ASP A 179 24.90 0.11 -11.00
CA ASP A 179 26.27 0.47 -10.62
C ASP A 179 27.09 -0.72 -10.09
N GLY A 180 26.50 -1.91 -10.00
CA GLY A 180 27.16 -3.13 -9.54
C GLY A 180 27.23 -3.28 -8.01
N THR A 181 26.73 -2.31 -7.25
CA THR A 181 26.67 -2.42 -5.79
C THR A 181 25.61 -3.46 -5.35
N PRO A 182 25.73 -4.03 -4.13
CA PRO A 182 24.65 -4.84 -3.57
C PRO A 182 23.40 -3.99 -3.33
N ALA A 183 22.22 -4.56 -3.56
CA ALA A 183 20.98 -3.91 -3.21
C ALA A 183 20.92 -3.65 -1.69
N ARG A 184 20.36 -2.50 -1.29
CA ARG A 184 20.23 -2.15 0.13
C ARG A 184 19.28 -3.13 0.84
N PRO A 185 19.51 -3.42 2.13
CA PRO A 185 18.56 -4.20 2.91
C PRO A 185 17.22 -3.48 3.01
N PHE A 186 16.15 -4.25 3.24
CA PHE A 186 14.80 -3.76 3.43
C PHE A 186 14.14 -4.52 4.58
N ARG A 187 13.10 -3.96 5.18
CA ARG A 187 12.29 -4.65 6.19
C ARG A 187 11.21 -5.48 5.50
N PRO A 188 10.99 -6.74 5.92
CA PRO A 188 9.99 -7.60 5.29
C PRO A 188 8.59 -6.96 5.34
N GLY A 189 7.96 -6.88 4.17
CA GLY A 189 6.67 -6.20 3.95
C GLY A 189 6.77 -4.85 3.23
N GLN A 190 7.97 -4.26 3.15
CA GLN A 190 8.20 -3.04 2.37
C GLN A 190 8.02 -3.23 0.85
N TYR A 191 7.81 -2.12 0.16
CA TYR A 191 7.69 -2.02 -1.29
C TYR A 191 8.68 -1.02 -1.88
N VAL A 192 8.86 -1.10 -3.19
CA VAL A 192 9.57 -0.11 -4.00
C VAL A 192 8.64 0.46 -5.06
N SER A 193 8.86 1.70 -5.47
CA SER A 193 8.23 2.30 -6.64
C SER A 193 9.08 2.05 -7.88
N VAL A 194 8.48 1.49 -8.92
CA VAL A 194 9.09 1.33 -10.24
C VAL A 194 8.58 2.42 -11.16
N GLN A 195 9.48 3.18 -11.77
CA GLN A 195 9.18 4.18 -12.77
C GLN A 195 9.52 3.65 -14.17
N VAL A 196 8.58 3.71 -15.11
CA VAL A 196 8.81 3.33 -16.50
C VAL A 196 8.49 4.49 -17.43
N GLU A 197 9.21 4.57 -18.54
CA GLU A 197 8.89 5.48 -19.63
C GLU A 197 7.96 4.79 -20.63
N LEU A 198 6.78 5.38 -20.83
CA LEU A 198 5.76 4.91 -21.76
C LEU A 198 6.04 5.38 -23.20
N PRO A 199 5.43 4.76 -24.23
CA PRO A 199 5.66 5.14 -25.62
C PRO A 199 5.36 6.61 -25.98
N ASP A 200 4.53 7.30 -25.20
CA ASP A 200 4.23 8.74 -25.34
C ASP A 200 5.21 9.66 -24.60
N GLY A 201 6.32 9.10 -24.11
CA GLY A 201 7.37 9.79 -23.36
C GLY A 201 6.95 10.19 -21.93
N ALA A 202 5.85 9.63 -21.42
CA ALA A 202 5.41 9.88 -20.05
C ALA A 202 6.08 8.93 -19.06
N ARG A 203 6.34 9.40 -17.84
CA ARG A 203 6.85 8.55 -16.76
C ARG A 203 5.71 8.10 -15.86
N GLN A 204 5.48 6.80 -15.75
CA GLN A 204 4.46 6.26 -14.85
C GLN A 204 5.09 5.42 -13.76
N ILE A 205 4.61 5.62 -12.54
CA ILE A 205 5.17 5.03 -11.32
C ILE A 205 4.16 4.09 -10.68
N ARG A 206 4.56 2.87 -10.30
CA ARG A 206 3.74 1.97 -9.48
C ARG A 206 4.56 1.29 -8.40
N GLN A 207 3.93 1.09 -7.24
CA GLN A 207 4.50 0.38 -6.11
C GLN A 207 4.39 -1.14 -6.31
N TYR A 208 5.45 -1.86 -5.94
CA TYR A 208 5.50 -3.31 -5.90
C TYR A 208 6.18 -3.75 -4.61
N SER A 209 5.50 -4.60 -3.83
CA SER A 209 6.11 -5.22 -2.64
C SER A 209 7.37 -5.99 -3.03
N LEU A 210 8.40 -5.87 -2.20
CA LEU A 210 9.57 -6.72 -2.30
C LEU A 210 9.15 -8.12 -1.84
N SER A 211 9.28 -9.11 -2.72
CA SER A 211 8.76 -10.48 -2.52
C SER A 211 9.85 -11.50 -2.21
N GLY A 212 11.13 -11.11 -2.26
CA GLY A 212 12.27 -11.98 -1.95
C GLY A 212 12.72 -11.90 -0.49
N ALA A 213 13.82 -12.61 -0.18
CA ALA A 213 14.42 -12.57 1.14
C ALA A 213 15.14 -11.23 1.42
N PRO A 214 14.90 -10.60 2.59
CA PRO A 214 15.69 -9.46 3.04
C PRO A 214 17.19 -9.74 3.12
N GLY A 215 18.02 -8.71 2.88
CA GLY A 215 19.48 -8.79 3.02
C GLY A 215 20.23 -9.48 1.87
N ARG A 216 19.52 -9.93 0.83
CA ARG A 216 20.13 -10.44 -0.40
C ARG A 216 20.71 -9.29 -1.24
N PRO A 217 21.75 -9.53 -2.06
CA PRO A 217 22.35 -8.50 -2.91
C PRO A 217 21.44 -8.07 -4.08
N GLU A 218 20.28 -8.70 -4.20
CA GLU A 218 19.29 -8.51 -5.26
C GLU A 218 17.91 -8.33 -4.62
N TRP A 219 17.08 -7.53 -5.26
CA TRP A 219 15.66 -7.40 -4.93
C TRP A 219 14.82 -8.26 -5.85
N ARG A 220 13.65 -8.71 -5.37
CA ARG A 220 12.64 -9.36 -6.21
C ARG A 220 11.32 -8.62 -6.08
N ILE A 221 10.72 -8.28 -7.22
CA ILE A 221 9.34 -7.81 -7.31
C ILE A 221 8.52 -8.83 -8.10
N THR A 222 7.25 -9.00 -7.74
CA THR A 222 6.33 -9.88 -8.46
C THR A 222 5.16 -9.06 -8.97
N VAL A 223 4.92 -9.12 -10.29
CA VAL A 223 4.06 -8.21 -11.03
C VAL A 223 2.91 -8.99 -11.66
N LYS A 224 1.70 -8.79 -11.14
CA LYS A 224 0.47 -9.23 -11.79
C LYS A 224 0.07 -8.24 -12.89
N ARG A 225 -0.24 -8.76 -14.09
CA ARG A 225 -0.73 -7.96 -15.21
C ARG A 225 -2.17 -7.50 -14.93
N VAL A 226 -2.38 -6.19 -14.95
CA VAL A 226 -3.73 -5.61 -14.83
C VAL A 226 -4.32 -5.51 -16.23
N ARG A 227 -5.23 -6.43 -16.55
CA ARG A 227 -5.93 -6.45 -17.85
C ARG A 227 -7.06 -5.41 -17.87
N ALA A 228 -7.44 -4.98 -19.06
CA ALA A 228 -8.60 -4.12 -19.23
C ALA A 228 -9.86 -4.82 -18.72
N GLY A 229 -10.72 -4.06 -18.04
CA GLY A 229 -12.01 -4.50 -17.51
C GLY A 229 -13.02 -3.36 -17.65
N ALA A 230 -13.66 -2.97 -16.54
CA ALA A 230 -14.45 -1.74 -16.50
C ALA A 230 -13.58 -0.45 -16.62
N GLY A 231 -12.28 -0.55 -16.33
CA GLY A 231 -11.29 0.50 -16.53
C GLY A 231 -10.19 0.10 -17.52
N PRO A 232 -9.26 1.02 -17.85
CA PRO A 232 -8.17 0.75 -18.76
C PRO A 232 -7.22 -0.33 -18.22
N ALA A 233 -6.49 -1.01 -19.12
CA ALA A 233 -5.39 -1.87 -18.72
C ALA A 233 -4.31 -1.08 -17.95
N GLY A 234 -3.62 -1.74 -17.02
CA GLY A 234 -2.56 -1.09 -16.25
C GLY A 234 -1.34 -0.80 -17.11
N GLU A 235 -0.98 0.47 -17.25
CA GLU A 235 0.14 0.92 -18.10
C GLU A 235 1.48 0.28 -17.68
N VAL A 236 1.85 0.42 -16.40
CA VAL A 236 3.15 -0.06 -15.89
C VAL A 236 3.22 -1.60 -15.82
N SER A 237 2.16 -2.27 -15.38
CA SER A 237 2.15 -3.73 -15.33
C SER A 237 2.19 -4.35 -16.73
N SER A 238 1.51 -3.74 -17.70
CA SER A 238 1.62 -4.14 -19.12
C SER A 238 3.02 -3.91 -19.64
N TRP A 239 3.62 -2.73 -19.40
CA TRP A 239 4.98 -2.41 -19.80
C TRP A 239 6.00 -3.42 -19.24
N LEU A 240 5.92 -3.75 -17.95
CA LEU A 240 6.85 -4.72 -17.33
C LEU A 240 6.70 -6.12 -17.94
N HIS A 241 5.47 -6.55 -18.20
CA HIS A 241 5.21 -7.81 -18.89
C HIS A 241 5.77 -7.81 -20.32
N ASP A 242 5.54 -6.75 -21.07
CA ASP A 242 5.87 -6.68 -22.50
C ASP A 242 7.35 -6.38 -22.77
N ARG A 243 8.00 -5.57 -21.92
CA ARG A 243 9.32 -4.99 -22.20
C ARG A 243 10.41 -5.32 -21.18
N ALA A 244 10.10 -5.58 -19.91
CA ALA A 244 11.14 -5.86 -18.93
C ALA A 244 11.77 -7.24 -19.17
N ARG A 245 12.90 -7.24 -19.89
CA ARG A 245 13.73 -8.42 -20.18
C ARG A 245 15.03 -8.33 -19.40
N VAL A 246 15.77 -9.43 -19.29
CA VAL A 246 17.11 -9.42 -18.68
C VAL A 246 17.99 -8.39 -19.40
N GLY A 247 18.67 -7.56 -18.64
CA GLY A 247 19.47 -6.42 -19.12
C GLY A 247 18.72 -5.09 -19.15
N GLU A 248 17.39 -5.08 -19.06
CA GLU A 248 16.58 -3.85 -19.03
C GLU A 248 16.90 -3.04 -17.76
N VAL A 249 16.95 -1.71 -17.87
CA VAL A 249 17.30 -0.82 -16.77
C VAL A 249 16.26 0.27 -16.58
N PHE A 250 15.67 0.36 -15.39
CA PHE A 250 14.70 1.41 -15.04
C PHE A 250 14.94 1.98 -13.64
N PRO A 251 14.47 3.21 -13.34
CA PRO A 251 14.53 3.77 -12.00
C PRO A 251 13.61 3.03 -11.03
N VAL A 252 14.12 2.74 -9.85
CA VAL A 252 13.40 2.13 -8.73
C VAL A 252 13.68 2.95 -7.48
N SER A 253 12.67 3.22 -6.67
CA SER A 253 12.86 3.94 -5.40
C SER A 253 13.64 3.08 -4.40
N ALA A 254 14.12 3.72 -3.33
CA ALA A 254 14.48 3.00 -2.12
C ALA A 254 13.26 2.25 -1.51
N PRO A 255 13.46 1.28 -0.60
CA PRO A 255 12.36 0.57 0.05
C PRO A 255 11.58 1.43 1.05
N PHE A 256 10.26 1.53 0.89
CA PHE A 256 9.36 2.21 1.83
C PHE A 256 8.19 1.29 2.22
N GLY A 257 7.30 1.78 3.09
CA GLY A 257 6.17 1.04 3.63
C GLY A 257 6.26 0.90 5.14
N ASP A 258 5.10 1.00 5.78
CA ASP A 258 4.88 0.87 7.23
C ASP A 258 4.32 -0.51 7.62
N LEU A 259 3.88 -1.33 6.66
CA LEU A 259 3.51 -2.72 6.87
C LEU A 259 4.75 -3.61 7.03
N THR A 260 5.50 -3.42 8.11
CA THR A 260 6.71 -4.22 8.39
C THR A 260 6.49 -5.22 9.50
N LEU A 261 7.12 -6.39 9.38
CA LEU A 261 7.12 -7.39 10.45
C LEU A 261 7.86 -6.85 11.69
N PRO A 262 7.25 -6.86 12.88
CA PRO A 262 7.88 -6.42 14.11
C PRO A 262 8.77 -7.55 14.67
N ASP A 263 9.81 -7.12 15.36
CA ASP A 263 10.65 -8.00 16.17
C ASP A 263 9.84 -8.67 17.31
N GLY A 264 10.37 -9.76 17.85
CA GLY A 264 9.79 -10.49 18.99
C GLY A 264 9.07 -11.77 18.60
N ASP A 265 8.42 -12.40 19.59
CA ASP A 265 7.97 -13.80 19.50
C ASP A 265 6.43 -13.97 19.45
N ALA A 266 5.67 -12.87 19.41
CA ALA A 266 4.21 -12.91 19.42
C ALA A 266 3.64 -13.71 18.22
N PRO A 267 2.53 -14.44 18.38
CA PRO A 267 1.92 -15.19 17.28
C PRO A 267 1.55 -14.30 16.09
N LEU A 268 1.69 -14.85 14.88
CA LEU A 268 1.42 -14.15 13.63
C LEU A 268 0.30 -14.80 12.84
N LEU A 269 -0.59 -13.98 12.28
CA LEU A 269 -1.45 -14.37 11.18
C LEU A 269 -1.02 -13.61 9.91
N LEU A 270 -0.54 -14.33 8.90
CA LEU A 270 -0.21 -13.77 7.59
C LEU A 270 -1.30 -14.15 6.59
N ALA A 271 -2.25 -13.26 6.34
CA ALA A 271 -3.41 -13.52 5.48
C ALA A 271 -3.33 -12.74 4.16
N SER A 272 -3.42 -13.46 3.05
CA SER A 272 -3.31 -12.86 1.73
C SER A 272 -4.30 -13.42 0.71
N ALA A 273 -4.54 -12.64 -0.34
CA ALA A 273 -5.30 -13.11 -1.50
C ALA A 273 -4.66 -12.66 -2.82
N GLY A 274 -4.52 -13.59 -3.76
CA GLY A 274 -3.88 -13.37 -5.05
C GLY A 274 -2.48 -12.76 -4.91
N ILE A 275 -2.20 -11.71 -5.67
CA ILE A 275 -0.88 -11.05 -5.66
C ILE A 275 -0.53 -10.39 -4.31
N GLY A 276 -1.49 -10.25 -3.39
CA GLY A 276 -1.25 -9.81 -2.01
C GLY A 276 -0.39 -10.79 -1.19
N GLY A 277 -0.07 -11.98 -1.71
CA GLY A 277 0.91 -12.88 -1.10
C GLY A 277 2.35 -12.35 -1.10
N THR A 278 2.66 -11.36 -1.95
CA THR A 278 4.02 -10.83 -2.14
C THR A 278 4.69 -10.28 -0.88
N PRO A 279 4.09 -9.39 -0.07
CA PRO A 279 4.69 -8.98 1.21
C PRO A 279 4.79 -10.13 2.21
N MET A 280 3.84 -11.08 2.20
CA MET A 280 3.85 -12.24 3.09
C MET A 280 5.03 -13.16 2.81
N LEU A 281 5.40 -13.34 1.54
CA LEU A 281 6.59 -14.10 1.16
C LEU A 281 7.86 -13.48 1.75
N ALA A 282 8.03 -12.15 1.72
CA ALA A 282 9.18 -11.50 2.32
C ALA A 282 9.23 -11.69 3.85
N MET A 283 8.07 -11.63 4.52
CA MET A 283 7.97 -11.94 5.96
C MET A 283 8.35 -13.39 6.26
N LEU A 284 7.86 -14.34 5.46
CA LEU A 284 8.16 -15.77 5.63
C LEU A 284 9.62 -16.10 5.32
N HIS A 285 10.22 -15.49 4.30
CA HIS A 285 11.65 -15.58 4.04
C HIS A 285 12.48 -15.12 5.24
N HIS A 286 12.12 -13.97 5.83
CA HIS A 286 12.80 -13.46 7.01
C HIS A 286 12.67 -14.42 8.20
N LEU A 287 11.45 -14.88 8.50
CA LEU A 287 11.18 -15.80 9.60
C LEU A 287 11.94 -17.13 9.42
N ALA A 288 11.95 -17.68 8.22
CA ALA A 288 12.65 -18.94 7.91
C ALA A 288 14.17 -18.78 8.02
N ALA A 289 14.73 -17.68 7.51
CA ALA A 289 16.17 -17.38 7.61
C ALA A 289 16.63 -17.22 9.07
N MET A 290 15.77 -16.71 9.94
CA MET A 290 16.03 -16.56 11.36
C MET A 290 15.78 -17.84 12.19
N GLY A 291 15.23 -18.90 11.59
CA GLY A 291 14.81 -20.09 12.33
C GLY A 291 13.76 -19.78 13.41
N SER A 292 12.85 -18.86 13.11
CA SER A 292 11.94 -18.27 14.09
C SER A 292 11.08 -19.31 14.81
N PRO A 293 11.00 -19.28 16.16
CA PRO A 293 10.13 -20.17 16.94
C PRO A 293 8.69 -19.64 17.03
N ARG A 294 8.37 -18.51 16.38
CA ARG A 294 7.04 -17.91 16.45
C ARG A 294 5.97 -18.88 15.96
N PRO A 295 4.81 -18.95 16.64
CA PRO A 295 3.61 -19.52 16.04
C PRO A 295 3.19 -18.68 14.83
N VAL A 296 3.07 -19.29 13.65
CA VAL A 296 2.69 -18.60 12.40
C VAL A 296 1.54 -19.31 11.71
N THR A 297 0.38 -18.68 11.66
CA THR A 297 -0.74 -19.11 10.82
C THR A 297 -0.69 -18.37 9.50
N VAL A 298 -0.58 -19.09 8.39
CA VAL A 298 -0.60 -18.52 7.04
C VAL A 298 -1.92 -18.85 6.37
N VAL A 299 -2.60 -17.82 5.88
CA VAL A 299 -3.87 -17.93 5.14
C VAL A 299 -3.64 -17.38 3.75
N HIS A 300 -3.93 -18.16 2.71
CA HIS A 300 -3.88 -17.66 1.34
C HIS A 300 -5.11 -18.09 0.54
N ALA A 301 -5.73 -17.12 -0.14
CA ALA A 301 -6.84 -17.36 -1.05
C ALA A 301 -6.48 -17.03 -2.49
N ASP A 302 -6.84 -17.90 -3.44
CA ASP A 302 -6.75 -17.61 -4.86
C ASP A 302 -7.90 -18.25 -5.64
N ARG A 303 -7.99 -17.99 -6.94
CA ARG A 303 -8.98 -18.65 -7.81
C ARG A 303 -8.73 -20.14 -7.92
N SER A 304 -7.50 -20.53 -8.20
CA SER A 304 -7.12 -21.93 -8.35
C SER A 304 -5.65 -22.13 -7.97
N PRO A 305 -5.20 -23.39 -7.78
CA PRO A 305 -3.78 -23.71 -7.62
C PRO A 305 -2.88 -23.19 -8.75
N ALA A 306 -3.40 -23.02 -9.97
CA ALA A 306 -2.65 -22.54 -11.14
C ALA A 306 -2.52 -21.01 -11.18
N ASP A 307 -3.37 -20.29 -10.43
CA ASP A 307 -3.35 -18.83 -10.32
C ASP A 307 -2.50 -18.33 -9.14
N HIS A 308 -2.15 -19.22 -8.22
CA HIS A 308 -1.38 -18.91 -7.01
C HIS A 308 0.12 -18.76 -7.35
N ALA A 309 0.55 -17.52 -7.56
CA ALA A 309 1.97 -17.19 -7.79
C ALA A 309 2.84 -17.55 -6.57
N HIS A 310 4.03 -18.11 -6.79
CA HIS A 310 4.95 -18.58 -5.72
C HIS A 310 4.35 -19.65 -4.78
N ARG A 311 3.35 -20.41 -5.25
CA ARG A 311 2.65 -21.43 -4.44
C ARG A 311 3.59 -22.45 -3.77
N ASP A 312 4.58 -22.95 -4.51
CA ASP A 312 5.50 -23.95 -3.98
C ASP A 312 6.55 -23.34 -3.04
N GLU A 313 7.01 -22.12 -3.33
CA GLU A 313 7.88 -21.36 -2.44
C GLU A 313 7.19 -21.06 -1.11
N LEU A 314 5.91 -20.64 -1.13
CA LEU A 314 5.12 -20.42 0.08
C LEU A 314 5.08 -21.68 0.95
N ARG A 315 4.82 -22.85 0.35
CA ARG A 315 4.81 -24.13 1.07
C ARG A 315 6.15 -24.46 1.69
N GLN A 316 7.23 -24.28 0.93
CA GLN A 316 8.59 -24.54 1.39
C GLN A 316 8.93 -23.67 2.60
N LEU A 317 8.65 -22.37 2.52
CA LEU A 317 8.90 -21.43 3.61
C LEU A 317 8.09 -21.75 4.86
N VAL A 318 6.81 -22.10 4.73
CA VAL A 318 6.00 -22.51 5.88
C VAL A 318 6.52 -23.82 6.48
N SER A 319 6.90 -24.80 5.65
CA SER A 319 7.44 -26.08 6.15
C SER A 319 8.78 -25.95 6.87
N ALA A 320 9.53 -24.88 6.61
CA ALA A 320 10.79 -24.59 7.27
C ALA A 320 10.62 -23.99 8.69
N LEU A 321 9.39 -23.60 9.07
CA LEU A 321 9.10 -23.03 10.38
C LEU A 321 8.54 -24.10 11.34
N PRO A 322 9.05 -24.21 12.57
CA PRO A 322 8.70 -25.29 13.50
C PRO A 322 7.24 -25.24 13.99
N HIS A 323 6.65 -24.05 14.03
CA HIS A 323 5.32 -23.80 14.60
C HIS A 323 4.40 -23.07 13.61
N ALA A 324 4.44 -23.48 12.34
CA ALA A 324 3.62 -22.86 11.30
C ALA A 324 2.56 -23.78 10.71
N SER A 325 1.40 -23.20 10.36
CA SER A 325 0.33 -23.87 9.63
C SER A 325 -0.02 -23.08 8.37
N LEU A 326 -0.33 -23.78 7.28
CA LEU A 326 -0.75 -23.19 6.01
C LEU A 326 -2.19 -23.59 5.70
N HIS A 327 -3.04 -22.59 5.52
CA HIS A 327 -4.42 -22.77 5.13
C HIS A 327 -4.64 -22.10 3.77
N LEU A 328 -4.95 -22.92 2.77
CA LEU A 328 -5.19 -22.51 1.39
C LEU A 328 -6.68 -22.58 1.08
N TRP A 329 -7.23 -21.54 0.49
CA TRP A 329 -8.58 -21.53 -0.07
C TRP A 329 -8.51 -21.28 -1.57
N TYR A 330 -9.18 -22.13 -2.33
CA TYR A 330 -9.32 -21.96 -3.77
C TYR A 330 -10.78 -21.99 -4.18
N GLU A 331 -11.21 -21.03 -5.00
CA GLU A 331 -12.57 -21.05 -5.57
C GLU A 331 -12.78 -22.28 -6.47
N ASP A 332 -11.74 -22.67 -7.21
CA ASP A 332 -11.63 -23.91 -7.98
C ASP A 332 -10.37 -24.69 -7.56
N PRO A 333 -10.44 -25.54 -6.52
CA PRO A 333 -9.32 -26.34 -6.06
C PRO A 333 -8.98 -27.52 -7.01
N GLY A 334 -9.81 -27.82 -8.00
CA GLY A 334 -9.73 -29.04 -8.80
C GLY A 334 -9.69 -30.31 -7.93
N ARG A 335 -8.85 -31.29 -8.32
CA ARG A 335 -8.66 -32.54 -7.55
C ARG A 335 -7.88 -32.38 -6.24
N GLN A 336 -7.42 -31.16 -5.91
CA GLN A 336 -6.59 -30.91 -4.74
C GLN A 336 -7.39 -30.53 -3.49
N ALA A 337 -8.72 -30.42 -3.61
CA ALA A 337 -9.58 -30.42 -2.43
C ALA A 337 -9.44 -31.79 -1.75
N SER A 338 -8.74 -31.83 -0.61
CA SER A 338 -8.73 -33.02 0.23
C SER A 338 -10.11 -33.15 0.87
N ALA A 339 -10.80 -34.24 0.54
CA ALA A 339 -11.83 -34.78 1.41
C ALA A 339 -11.15 -35.19 2.73
N THR A 340 -11.54 -34.54 3.84
CA THR A 340 -11.03 -34.70 5.21
C THR A 340 -9.69 -34.01 5.51
N ALA A 341 -9.74 -32.68 5.63
CA ALA A 341 -8.75 -31.94 6.40
C ALA A 341 -8.77 -32.47 7.86
N SER A 342 -7.75 -33.23 8.25
CA SER A 342 -7.45 -33.38 9.67
C SER A 342 -7.05 -32.01 10.20
N ALA A 343 -7.68 -31.54 11.28
CA ALA A 343 -7.38 -30.25 11.92
C ALA A 343 -5.92 -30.11 12.42
N SER A 344 -5.13 -31.19 12.32
CA SER A 344 -3.70 -31.24 12.68
C SER A 344 -2.74 -31.25 11.48
N ALA A 345 -3.23 -31.17 10.24
CA ALA A 345 -2.36 -31.13 9.07
C ALA A 345 -1.66 -29.77 8.96
N PRO A 346 -0.32 -29.72 8.74
CA PRO A 346 0.42 -28.47 8.59
C PRO A 346 0.02 -27.69 7.32
N VAL A 347 -0.69 -28.35 6.39
CA VAL A 347 -1.28 -27.72 5.20
C VAL A 347 -2.72 -28.20 5.02
N THR A 348 -3.68 -27.28 4.95
CA THR A 348 -5.07 -27.57 4.59
C THR A 348 -5.45 -26.87 3.29
N VAL A 349 -6.23 -27.54 2.43
CA VAL A 349 -6.76 -26.96 1.18
C VAL A 349 -8.28 -27.06 1.21
N SER A 350 -8.94 -25.91 1.20
CA SER A 350 -10.38 -25.74 1.25
C SER A 350 -10.91 -25.15 -0.05
N SER A 351 -12.18 -25.46 -0.36
CA SER A 351 -12.89 -24.86 -1.50
C SER A 351 -13.60 -23.56 -1.09
N GLY A 352 -13.67 -22.60 -1.98
CA GLY A 352 -14.38 -21.34 -1.81
C GLY A 352 -13.50 -20.17 -1.33
N ARG A 353 -14.14 -19.20 -0.68
CA ARG A 353 -13.47 -18.02 -0.13
C ARG A 353 -12.81 -18.34 1.21
N ALA A 354 -11.78 -17.57 1.57
CA ALA A 354 -11.15 -17.71 2.88
C ALA A 354 -12.16 -17.47 4.02
N ASP A 355 -12.10 -18.38 4.99
CA ASP A 355 -12.87 -18.33 6.22
C ASP A 355 -11.96 -18.75 7.37
N ILE A 356 -11.66 -17.79 8.25
CA ILE A 356 -10.77 -18.01 9.39
C ILE A 356 -11.54 -18.34 10.68
N SER A 357 -12.87 -18.37 10.64
CA SER A 357 -13.72 -18.51 11.83
C SER A 357 -13.48 -19.80 12.62
N GLY A 358 -13.04 -20.85 11.93
CA GLY A 358 -12.72 -22.15 12.53
C GLY A 358 -11.25 -22.34 12.89
N LEU A 359 -10.38 -21.33 12.68
CA LEU A 359 -8.95 -21.46 12.97
C LEU A 359 -8.65 -21.18 14.45
N PRO A 360 -7.78 -21.97 15.09
CA PRO A 360 -7.33 -21.71 16.45
C PRO A 360 -6.33 -20.55 16.46
N LEU A 361 -6.83 -19.32 16.58
CA LEU A 361 -6.00 -18.10 16.67
C LEU A 361 -5.73 -17.74 18.15
N PRO A 362 -4.47 -17.51 18.55
CA PRO A 362 -4.15 -16.98 19.88
C PRO A 362 -4.74 -15.59 20.13
N GLU A 363 -5.09 -15.27 21.38
CA GLU A 363 -5.67 -13.96 21.74
C GLU A 363 -4.72 -12.78 21.49
N ASP A 364 -3.40 -13.01 21.58
CA ASP A 364 -2.34 -12.03 21.38
C ASP A 364 -1.80 -12.00 19.93
N VAL A 365 -2.50 -12.64 18.98
CA VAL A 365 -2.08 -12.69 17.58
C VAL A 365 -2.00 -11.30 16.95
N THR A 366 -0.91 -11.07 16.21
CA THR A 366 -0.79 -9.91 15.32
C THR A 366 -1.05 -10.34 13.88
N ALA A 367 -2.04 -9.71 13.24
CA ALA A 367 -2.50 -10.07 11.90
C ALA A 367 -2.00 -9.09 10.84
N TYR A 368 -1.55 -9.63 9.70
CA TYR A 368 -1.15 -8.90 8.50
C TYR A 368 -2.04 -9.31 7.33
N LEU A 369 -2.77 -8.36 6.77
CA LEU A 369 -3.72 -8.59 5.69
C LEU A 369 -3.24 -7.92 4.40
N CYS A 370 -3.24 -8.63 3.28
CA CYS A 370 -2.98 -8.02 1.98
C CYS A 370 -3.76 -8.72 0.85
N GLY A 371 -4.59 -7.97 0.14
CA GLY A 371 -5.41 -8.50 -0.95
C GLY A 371 -6.50 -7.53 -1.38
N PRO A 372 -7.52 -8.00 -2.13
CA PRO A 372 -8.66 -7.18 -2.48
C PRO A 372 -9.39 -6.64 -1.25
N LEU A 373 -9.96 -5.43 -1.35
CA LEU A 373 -10.61 -4.75 -0.23
C LEU A 373 -11.73 -5.59 0.41
N ALA A 374 -12.53 -6.29 -0.39
CA ALA A 374 -13.58 -7.18 0.11
C ALA A 374 -13.02 -8.33 0.97
N PHE A 375 -11.90 -8.93 0.55
CA PHE A 375 -11.22 -9.99 1.31
C PHE A 375 -10.72 -9.48 2.67
N MET A 376 -10.02 -8.33 2.68
CA MET A 376 -9.50 -7.74 3.91
C MET A 376 -10.63 -7.30 4.86
N ARG A 377 -11.77 -6.84 4.34
CA ARG A 377 -12.96 -6.51 5.13
C ARG A 377 -13.57 -7.71 5.83
N THR A 378 -13.75 -8.80 5.11
CA THR A 378 -14.27 -10.05 5.68
C THR A 378 -13.36 -10.52 6.81
N LEU A 379 -12.06 -10.68 6.53
CA LEU A 379 -11.10 -11.18 7.52
C LEU A 379 -10.90 -10.26 8.71
N ARG A 380 -10.89 -8.94 8.53
CA ARG A 380 -10.88 -8.01 9.66
C ARG A 380 -12.12 -8.20 10.53
N GLY A 381 -13.30 -8.35 9.93
CA GLY A 381 -14.54 -8.64 10.66
C GLY A 381 -14.47 -9.94 11.46
N ASP A 382 -13.91 -11.00 10.86
CA ASP A 382 -13.68 -12.29 11.53
C ASP A 382 -12.71 -12.15 12.70
N LEU A 383 -11.57 -11.46 12.52
CA LEU A 383 -10.58 -11.21 13.56
C LEU A 383 -11.15 -10.47 14.76
N LEU A 384 -11.96 -9.43 14.51
CA LEU A 384 -12.63 -8.69 15.58
C LEU A 384 -13.63 -9.57 16.34
N ARG A 385 -14.36 -10.46 15.64
CA ARG A 385 -15.25 -11.45 16.28
C ARG A 385 -14.48 -12.48 17.10
N HIS A 386 -13.25 -12.80 16.71
CA HIS A 386 -12.31 -13.62 17.49
C HIS A 386 -11.66 -12.88 18.67
N GLY A 387 -11.98 -11.61 18.90
CA GLY A 387 -11.44 -10.83 20.01
C GLY A 387 -10.07 -10.19 19.73
N VAL A 388 -9.54 -10.31 18.52
CA VAL A 388 -8.28 -9.64 18.14
C VAL A 388 -8.49 -8.12 18.18
N PRO A 389 -7.70 -7.35 18.94
CA PRO A 389 -7.92 -5.92 19.06
C PRO A 389 -7.62 -5.20 17.73
N PRO A 390 -8.35 -4.14 17.36
CA PRO A 390 -8.15 -3.43 16.08
C PRO A 390 -6.70 -2.99 15.83
N ARG A 391 -5.97 -2.61 16.89
CA ARG A 391 -4.56 -2.20 16.83
C ARG A 391 -3.58 -3.31 16.43
N ALA A 392 -3.98 -4.58 16.54
CA ALA A 392 -3.18 -5.74 16.17
C ALA A 392 -3.50 -6.24 14.75
N VAL A 393 -4.41 -5.57 14.02
CA VAL A 393 -4.76 -5.91 12.64
C VAL A 393 -4.16 -4.88 11.70
N HIS A 394 -3.08 -5.27 11.05
CA HIS A 394 -2.35 -4.46 10.07
C HIS A 394 -2.76 -4.87 8.66
N TYR A 395 -2.79 -3.92 7.73
CA TYR A 395 -3.16 -4.20 6.34
C TYR A 395 -2.44 -3.27 5.36
N GLU A 396 -2.26 -3.74 4.13
CA GLU A 396 -1.75 -2.94 3.01
C GLU A 396 -2.72 -3.01 1.82
N VAL A 397 -2.96 -1.86 1.18
CA VAL A 397 -3.89 -1.72 0.05
C VAL A 397 -3.10 -1.46 -1.23
N PHE A 398 -3.28 -2.32 -2.24
CA PHE A 398 -2.70 -2.09 -3.57
C PHE A 398 -3.57 -1.13 -4.38
N GLY A 399 -3.45 0.16 -4.08
CA GLY A 399 -4.22 1.23 -4.71
C GLY A 399 -4.40 2.43 -3.78
N PRO A 400 -5.30 3.37 -4.13
CA PRO A 400 -5.73 4.41 -3.19
C PRO A 400 -6.41 3.77 -1.97
N ASP A 401 -6.05 4.21 -0.76
CA ASP A 401 -6.64 3.68 0.47
C ASP A 401 -8.04 4.28 0.69
N LEU A 402 -9.03 3.66 0.05
CA LEU A 402 -10.45 3.99 0.23
C LEU A 402 -11.00 3.51 1.57
N TRP A 403 -10.24 2.73 2.35
CA TRP A 403 -10.65 2.31 3.68
C TRP A 403 -10.67 3.51 4.62
N LEU A 404 -9.61 4.32 4.61
CA LEU A 404 -9.50 5.52 5.45
C LEU A 404 -10.61 6.55 5.17
N ALA A 405 -11.07 6.63 3.92
CA ALA A 405 -12.13 7.56 3.52
C ALA A 405 -13.55 7.13 3.98
N GLN A 406 -13.72 5.89 4.43
CA GLN A 406 -15.02 5.30 4.80
C GLN A 406 -15.13 4.99 6.31
N GLN A 407 -14.13 5.38 7.09
CA GLN A 407 -14.21 5.44 8.56
C GLN A 407 -14.68 6.84 8.98
#